data_AF-A0A438DHC9-F1
#
_entry.id   AF-A0A438DHC9-F1
#
_cell.length_a   1.000
_cell.length_b   1.000
_cell.length_c   1.000
_cell.angle_alpha   90.00
_cell.angle_beta   90.00
_cell.angle_gamma   90.00
#
_symmetry.space_group_name_H-M   'P 1'
#
loop_
_entity.id
_entity.type
_entity.pdbx_description
1 polymer ?
#
loop_
_entity_poly.entity_id
_entity_poly.type
_entity_poly.pdbx_seq_one_letter_code
_entity_poly.pdbx_strand_id
1 'polypeptide(L)'
;MQQQQQTQAARNPTSAESTAEAPPKQVALAMDRLAQAARLIADVRLGADRLLEALFVSAQPHQTTKPLHLFLKEDSSMRQHLQDLRTIGIFWVSCSPFESPN
;
A
#
# COMPACT_ATOMS: atom_id res chain seq x y z
N MET A 1 66.50 -20.14 8.30
CA MET A 1 66.43 -19.06 7.29
C MET A 1 64.97 -18.84 6.96
N GLN A 2 64.55 -17.58 7.06
CA GLN A 2 63.19 -17.06 6.95
C GLN A 2 62.60 -17.17 5.52
N GLN A 3 61.27 -17.35 5.48
CA GLN A 3 60.29 -16.57 4.69
C GLN A 3 60.28 -16.71 3.15
N GLN A 4 59.12 -17.14 2.61
CA GLN A 4 58.25 -16.25 1.82
C GLN A 4 56.87 -16.86 1.55
N GLN A 5 55.86 -16.16 2.07
CA GLN A 5 54.42 -16.34 1.86
C GLN A 5 54.07 -15.73 0.49
N GLN A 6 53.50 -16.52 -0.42
CA GLN A 6 53.04 -16.03 -1.72
C GLN A 6 51.59 -15.55 -1.63
N THR A 7 51.41 -14.24 -1.76
CA THR A 7 50.13 -13.53 -1.77
C THR A 7 49.39 -13.82 -3.07
N GLN A 8 48.28 -14.57 -3.00
CA GLN A 8 47.32 -14.69 -4.10
C GLN A 8 46.16 -13.71 -3.88
N ALA A 9 46.25 -12.56 -4.55
CA ALA A 9 45.15 -11.60 -4.69
C ALA A 9 44.16 -12.11 -5.76
N ALA A 10 43.22 -12.96 -5.36
CA ALA A 10 41.99 -13.17 -6.11
C ALA A 10 40.98 -12.10 -5.69
N ARG A 11 41.05 -10.94 -6.33
CA ARG A 11 40.02 -9.90 -6.23
C ARG A 11 38.78 -10.32 -7.03
N ASN A 12 37.63 -10.28 -6.35
CA ASN A 12 36.27 -10.11 -6.85
C ASN A 12 35.52 -11.34 -7.40
N PRO A 13 34.53 -11.86 -6.67
CA PRO A 13 33.17 -11.77 -7.16
C PRO A 13 32.73 -10.31 -6.97
N THR A 14 32.58 -9.60 -8.08
CA THR A 14 31.83 -8.35 -8.14
C THR A 14 30.43 -8.62 -7.57
N SER A 15 30.23 -8.29 -6.30
CA SER A 15 28.92 -7.95 -5.75
C SER A 15 28.46 -6.66 -6.42
N ALA A 16 28.10 -6.76 -7.69
CA ALA A 16 27.58 -5.68 -8.52
C ALA A 16 26.08 -5.91 -8.79
N GLU A 17 25.34 -6.30 -7.74
CA GLU A 17 23.92 -6.66 -7.84
C GLU A 17 23.09 -6.17 -6.65
N SER A 18 23.45 -5.03 -6.04
CA SER A 18 22.60 -4.39 -5.02
C SER A 18 22.24 -2.94 -5.32
N THR A 19 22.63 -2.40 -6.47
CA THR A 19 22.03 -1.17 -7.04
C THR A 19 21.08 -1.52 -8.19
N ALA A 20 20.36 -2.63 -8.06
CA ALA A 20 19.29 -2.96 -8.99
C ALA A 20 18.14 -1.99 -8.73
N GLU A 21 18.25 -0.80 -9.34
CA GLU A 21 17.13 0.02 -9.76
C GLU A 21 15.98 -0.93 -10.11
N ALA A 22 14.95 -0.95 -9.28
CA ALA A 22 13.94 -2.00 -9.31
C ALA A 22 13.50 -2.21 -10.77
N PRO A 23 13.54 -3.44 -11.31
CA PRO A 23 13.34 -3.67 -12.73
C PRO A 23 12.06 -2.96 -13.19
N PRO A 24 12.05 -2.26 -14.35
CA PRO A 24 11.00 -1.31 -14.71
C PRO A 24 9.57 -1.88 -14.65
N LYS A 25 9.44 -3.22 -14.75
CA LYS A 25 8.18 -3.95 -14.54
C LYS A 25 7.66 -3.91 -13.09
N GLN A 26 8.54 -4.04 -12.09
CA GLN A 26 8.18 -3.94 -10.67
C GLN A 26 7.76 -2.51 -10.31
N VAL A 27 8.45 -1.49 -10.84
CA VAL A 27 8.05 -0.09 -10.66
C VAL A 27 6.70 0.17 -11.31
N ALA A 28 6.48 -0.28 -12.55
CA ALA A 28 5.19 -0.14 -13.22
C ALA A 28 4.05 -0.81 -12.41
N LEU A 29 4.29 -2.00 -11.87
CA LEU A 29 3.32 -2.71 -11.01
C LEU A 29 3.07 -1.98 -9.68
N ALA A 30 4.12 -1.42 -9.06
CA ALA A 30 3.99 -0.65 -7.83
C ALA A 30 3.21 0.65 -8.05
N MET A 31 3.46 1.34 -9.16
CA MET A 31 2.74 2.54 -9.56
C MET A 31 1.27 2.25 -9.91
N ASP A 32 0.98 1.13 -10.56
CA ASP A 32 -0.39 0.69 -10.82
C ASP A 32 -1.13 0.41 -9.49
N ARG A 33 -0.48 -0.31 -8.57
CA ARG A 33 -1.03 -0.53 -7.22
C ARG A 33 -1.19 0.76 -6.42
N LEU A 34 -0.30 1.74 -6.60
CA LEU A 34 -0.42 3.06 -5.99
C LEU A 34 -1.64 3.83 -6.55
N ALA A 35 -1.87 3.76 -7.86
CA ALA A 35 -3.06 4.35 -8.48
C ALA A 35 -4.34 3.67 -7.97
N GLN A 36 -4.34 2.34 -7.82
CA GLN A 36 -5.45 1.59 -7.21
C GLN A 36 -5.69 2.03 -5.76
N ALA A 37 -4.63 2.18 -4.95
CA ALA A 37 -4.73 2.68 -3.58
C ALA A 37 -5.35 4.09 -3.52
N ALA A 38 -4.94 5.00 -4.42
CA ALA A 38 -5.53 6.34 -4.50
C ALA A 38 -7.04 6.30 -4.78
N ARG A 39 -7.48 5.37 -5.64
CA ARG A 39 -8.90 5.16 -5.93
C ARG A 39 -9.66 4.62 -4.72
N LEU A 40 -9.13 3.60 -4.04
CA LEU A 40 -9.73 3.07 -2.82
C LEU A 40 -9.88 4.14 -1.73
N ILE A 41 -8.89 5.03 -1.58
CA ILE A 41 -8.96 6.16 -0.65
C ILE A 41 -10.09 7.13 -1.04
N ALA A 42 -10.25 7.43 -2.34
CA ALA A 42 -11.34 8.27 -2.82
C ALA A 42 -12.71 7.62 -2.58
N ASP A 43 -12.84 6.31 -2.78
CA ASP A 43 -14.08 5.57 -2.53
C ASP A 43 -14.45 5.56 -1.03
N VAL A 44 -13.47 5.40 -0.13
CA VAL A 44 -13.68 5.54 1.32
C VAL A 44 -14.17 6.94 1.69
N ARG A 45 -13.58 7.98 1.11
CA ARG A 45 -14.00 9.38 1.35
C ARG A 45 -15.43 9.63 0.89
N LEU A 46 -15.77 9.17 -0.32
CA LEU A 46 -17.12 9.31 -0.86
C LEU A 46 -18.16 8.56 -0.01
N GLY A 47 -17.83 7.36 0.48
CA GLY A 47 -18.69 6.62 1.41
C GLY A 47 -18.95 7.40 2.70
N ALA A 48 -17.90 7.99 3.29
CA ALA A 48 -18.04 8.81 4.49
C ALA A 48 -18.95 10.04 4.26
N ASP A 49 -18.82 10.72 3.12
CA ASP A 49 -19.68 11.86 2.77
C ASP A 49 -21.15 11.43 2.63
N ARG A 50 -21.42 10.28 2.02
CA ARG A 50 -22.78 9.71 1.92
C ARG A 50 -23.35 9.33 3.28
N LEU A 51 -22.53 8.80 4.18
CA LEU A 51 -22.95 8.50 5.56
C LEU A 51 -23.31 9.78 6.30
N LEU A 52 -22.51 10.84 6.17
CA LEU A 52 -22.80 12.14 6.77
C LEU A 52 -24.08 12.76 6.21
N GLU A 53 -24.26 12.72 4.89
CA GLU A 53 -25.49 13.18 4.25
C GLU A 53 -26.72 12.39 4.75
N ALA A 54 -26.62 11.06 4.81
CA ALA A 54 -27.70 10.21 5.31
C ALA A 54 -28.04 10.52 6.78
N LEU A 55 -27.04 10.84 7.62
CA LEU A 55 -27.27 11.28 9.00
C LEU A 55 -28.05 12.59 9.01
N PHE A 56 -27.62 13.59 8.23
CA PHE A 56 -28.31 14.89 8.18
C PHE A 56 -29.75 14.79 7.67
N VAL A 57 -30.00 13.96 6.65
CA VAL A 57 -31.36 13.71 6.14
C VAL A 57 -32.21 12.99 7.19
N SER A 58 -31.64 12.02 7.90
CA SER A 58 -32.34 11.27 8.95
C SER A 58 -32.69 12.11 10.18
N ALA A 59 -31.94 13.18 10.44
CA ALA A 59 -32.19 14.10 11.54
C ALA A 59 -33.38 15.04 11.28
N GLN A 60 -33.95 15.05 10.07
CA GLN A 60 -35.11 15.87 9.75
C GLN A 60 -36.41 15.22 10.23
N PRO A 61 -37.29 15.96 10.95
CA PRO A 61 -38.49 15.43 11.60
C PRO A 61 -39.57 14.87 10.66
N HIS A 62 -39.40 15.01 9.34
CA HIS A 62 -40.34 14.53 8.32
C HIS A 62 -39.81 13.34 7.49
N GLN A 63 -38.58 12.87 7.72
CA GLN A 63 -37.92 11.85 6.88
C GLN A 63 -37.85 10.48 7.59
N THR A 64 -38.78 9.62 7.19
CA THR A 64 -38.90 8.16 7.39
C THR A 64 -37.57 7.38 7.41
N THR A 65 -37.33 6.62 8.48
CA THR A 65 -36.70 5.26 8.70
C THR A 65 -35.88 4.51 7.62
N LYS A 66 -35.56 5.07 6.45
CA LYS A 66 -34.83 4.41 5.35
C LYS A 66 -33.30 4.59 5.30
N PRO A 67 -32.57 5.24 6.22
CA PRO A 67 -31.13 5.40 6.05
C PRO A 67 -30.32 4.20 6.60
N LEU A 68 -30.90 3.32 7.44
CA LEU A 68 -30.17 2.19 8.07
C LEU A 68 -29.54 1.22 7.06
N HIS A 69 -30.23 0.93 5.96
CA HIS A 69 -29.68 0.06 4.92
C HIS A 69 -28.53 0.72 4.16
N LEU A 70 -28.57 2.05 3.99
CA LEU A 70 -27.47 2.81 3.40
C LEU A 70 -26.26 2.81 4.33
N PHE A 71 -26.47 2.98 5.65
CA PHE A 71 -25.40 2.88 6.64
C PHE A 71 -24.69 1.53 6.58
N LEU A 72 -25.44 0.43 6.62
CA LEU A 72 -24.85 -0.92 6.58
C LEU A 72 -24.11 -1.20 5.27
N LYS A 73 -24.67 -0.75 4.14
CA LYS A 73 -24.06 -0.93 2.83
C LYS A 73 -22.74 -0.16 2.71
N GLU A 74 -22.76 1.15 2.94
CA GLU A 74 -21.57 1.99 2.81
C GLU A 74 -20.50 1.59 3.83
N ASP A 75 -20.89 1.25 5.06
CA ASP A 75 -19.98 0.72 6.07
C ASP A 75 -19.27 -0.58 5.60
N SER A 76 -20.01 -1.55 5.06
CA SER A 76 -19.41 -2.78 4.52
C SER A 76 -18.46 -2.51 3.35
N SER A 77 -18.83 -1.59 2.45
CA SER A 77 -18.01 -1.19 1.30
C SER A 77 -16.73 -0.48 1.75
N MET A 78 -16.82 0.45 2.69
CA MET A 78 -15.68 1.17 3.25
C MET A 78 -14.72 0.22 3.97
N ARG A 79 -15.23 -0.75 4.73
CA ARG A 79 -14.39 -1.78 5.36
C ARG A 79 -13.62 -2.61 4.32
N GLN A 80 -14.29 -3.00 3.24
CA GLN A 80 -13.63 -3.72 2.14
C GLN A 80 -12.53 -2.87 1.50
N HIS A 81 -12.80 -1.60 1.18
CA HIS A 81 -11.79 -0.70 0.61
C HIS A 81 -10.57 -0.52 1.52
N LEU A 82 -10.78 -0.44 2.85
CA LEU A 82 -9.69 -0.37 3.82
C LEU A 82 -8.86 -1.67 3.88
N GLN A 83 -9.51 -2.82 3.74
CA GLN A 83 -8.83 -4.12 3.68
C GLN A 83 -8.01 -4.26 2.39
N ASP A 84 -8.54 -3.82 1.26
CA ASP A 84 -7.83 -3.80 -0.02
C ASP A 84 -6.63 -2.84 0.05
N LEU A 85 -6.80 -1.67 0.67
CA LEU A 85 -5.72 -0.71 0.90
C LEU A 85 -4.61 -1.30 1.78
N ARG A 86 -4.97 -2.05 2.83
CA ARG A 86 -4.00 -2.76 3.68
C ARG A 86 -3.20 -3.79 2.88
N THR A 87 -3.86 -4.54 2.00
CA THR A 87 -3.19 -5.52 1.13
C THR A 87 -2.15 -4.84 0.24
N ILE A 88 -2.47 -3.66 -0.30
CA ILE A 88 -1.52 -2.86 -1.08
C ILE A 88 -0.37 -2.34 -0.21
N GLY A 89 -0.65 -1.89 1.02
CA GLY A 89 0.38 -1.46 1.97
C GLY A 89 1.33 -2.59 2.38
N ILE A 90 0.81 -3.80 2.62
CA ILE A 90 1.62 -4.99 2.91
C ILE A 90 2.50 -5.36 1.72
N PHE A 91 1.97 -5.28 0.49
CA PHE A 91 2.76 -5.48 -0.73
C PHE A 91 3.96 -4.53 -0.80
N TRP A 92 3.76 -3.24 -0.49
CA TRP A 92 4.85 -2.27 -0.47
C TRP A 92 5.91 -2.59 0.60
N VAL A 93 5.50 -2.98 1.81
CA VAL A 93 6.43 -3.40 2.87
C VAL A 93 7.23 -4.65 2.45
N SER A 94 6.60 -5.59 1.74
CA SER A 94 7.29 -6.78 1.22
C SER A 94 8.20 -6.49 0.01
N CYS A 95 7.93 -5.44 -0.76
CA CYS A 95 8.76 -5.02 -1.89
C CYS A 95 9.89 -4.06 -1.50
N SER A 96 9.83 -3.41 -0.34
CA SER A 96 10.91 -2.58 0.18
C SER A 96 12.00 -3.44 0.84
N PRO A 97 13.22 -3.55 0.28
CA PRO A 97 14.35 -4.01 1.07
C PRO A 97 14.57 -2.98 2.17
N PHE A 98 14.27 -3.34 3.41
CA PHE A 98 14.55 -2.50 4.57
C PHE A 98 16.08 -2.43 4.73
N GLU A 99 16.69 -1.42 4.12
CA GLU A 99 18.12 -1.16 4.21
C GLU A 99 18.43 -0.59 5.60
N SER A 100 19.05 -1.41 6.46
CA SER A 100 19.60 -0.95 7.74
C SER A 100 20.89 -0.16 7.49
N PRO A 101 20.99 1.11 7.91
CA PRO A 101 22.27 1.79 7.91
C PRO A 101 23.15 1.21 9.03
N ASN A 102 24.35 0.74 8.66
CA ASN A 102 25.44 0.45 9.60
C ASN A 102 26.25 1.73 9.87
#